data_AF-A0A6P2AW58-F1
#
_entry.id   AF-A0A6P2AW58-F1
#
_cell.length_a   1.000
_cell.length_b   1.000
_cell.length_c   1.000
_cell.angle_alpha   90.00
_cell.angle_beta   90.00
_cell.angle_gamma   90.00
#
_symmetry.space_group_name_H-M   'P 1'
#
loop_
_entity.id
_entity.type
_entity.pdbx_description
1 polymer ?
#
loop_
_entity_poly.entity_id
_entity_poly.type
_entity_poly.pdbx_seq_one_letter_code
_entity_poly.pdbx_strand_id
1 'polypeptide(L)'
;MSLINQLKLLANGINPKTGEVLGEKSLTNRPDVIRILFALAEELSSLENGSKSKLTPEDRRQKNIMQGRPPRSHFPWSDQEKAALASEFKNNPRIKDLAELFERSPLAIAVQLQKLMLISEEELDAYRNQ
;
A
#
# COMPACT_ATOMS: atom_id res chain seq x y z
N MET A 1 -6.21 17.65 19.87
CA MET A 1 -5.28 18.15 18.82
C MET A 1 -4.02 17.32 18.84
N SER A 2 -3.49 16.91 17.69
CA SER A 2 -2.19 16.21 17.59
C SER A 2 -1.02 17.17 17.89
N LEU A 3 0.07 16.65 18.45
CA LEU A 3 1.31 17.39 18.73
C LEU A 3 1.87 18.06 17.45
N ILE A 4 1.81 17.38 16.31
CA ILE A 4 2.23 17.94 15.00
C ILE A 4 1.42 19.20 14.67
N ASN A 5 0.11 19.18 14.91
CA ASN A 5 -0.75 20.34 14.66
C ASN A 5 -0.46 21.49 15.63
N GLN A 6 -0.09 21.18 16.88
CA GLN A 6 0.31 22.21 17.84
C GLN A 6 1.62 22.90 17.43
N LEU A 7 2.61 22.14 16.93
CA LEU A 7 3.86 22.69 16.40
C LEU A 7 3.61 23.58 15.16
N LYS A 8 2.73 23.16 14.26
CA LYS A 8 2.34 23.96 13.08
C LYS A 8 1.61 25.25 13.46
N LEU A 9 0.72 25.20 14.45
CA LEU A 9 0.03 26.40 14.95
C LEU A 9 1.03 27.39 15.56
N LEU A 10 1.99 26.91 16.36
CA LEU A 10 3.06 27.74 16.90
C LEU A 10 3.93 28.35 15.80
N ALA A 11 4.27 27.59 14.77
CA ALA A 11 5.05 28.08 13.62
C ALA A 11 4.31 29.16 12.81
N ASN A 12 2.97 29.13 12.83
CA ASN A 12 2.12 30.17 12.26
C ASN A 12 1.85 31.34 13.21
N GLY A 13 2.51 31.38 14.38
CA GLY A 13 2.31 32.43 15.36
C GLY A 13 0.95 32.35 16.05
N ILE A 14 0.35 31.16 16.19
CA ILE A 14 -0.96 30.96 16.82
C ILE A 14 -0.79 30.16 18.11
N ASN A 15 -1.40 30.62 19.20
CA ASN A 15 -1.44 29.89 20.45
C ASN A 15 -2.27 28.59 20.26
N PRO A 16 -1.68 27.40 20.42
CA PRO A 16 -2.37 26.13 20.15
C PRO A 16 -3.45 25.79 21.19
N LYS A 17 -3.56 26.53 22.30
CA LYS A 17 -4.60 26.33 23.32
C LYS A 17 -5.73 27.35 23.20
N THR A 18 -5.42 28.61 22.90
CA THR A 18 -6.42 29.70 22.85
C THR A 18 -6.84 30.07 21.43
N GLY A 19 -6.05 29.75 20.41
CA GLY A 19 -6.28 30.14 19.02
C GLY A 19 -5.93 31.60 18.71
N GLU A 20 -5.40 32.34 19.68
CA GLU A 20 -5.02 33.75 19.52
C GLU A 20 -3.70 33.90 18.76
N VAL A 21 -3.57 34.98 18.00
CA VAL A 21 -2.33 35.33 17.31
C VAL A 21 -1.31 35.86 18.34
N LEU A 22 -0.12 35.28 18.32
CA LEU A 22 1.02 35.69 19.13
C LEU A 22 1.60 36.99 18.57
N GLY A 23 1.86 37.96 19.44
CA GLY A 23 2.39 39.27 19.03
C GLY A 23 3.72 39.19 18.29
N GLU A 24 4.02 40.19 17.46
CA GLU A 24 5.16 40.21 16.53
C GLU A 24 6.53 40.02 17.19
N LYS A 25 6.66 40.36 18.48
CA LYS A 25 7.89 40.16 19.28
C LYS A 25 8.04 38.76 19.89
N SER A 26 7.09 37.86 19.63
CA SER A 26 7.14 36.49 20.11
C SER A 26 8.29 35.73 19.45
N LEU A 27 9.00 34.91 20.23
CA LEU A 27 10.10 34.08 19.73
C LEU A 27 9.66 33.13 18.61
N THR A 28 8.40 32.68 18.66
CA THR A 28 7.78 31.84 17.63
C THR A 28 7.68 32.49 16.26
N ASN A 29 7.65 33.83 16.20
CA ASN A 29 7.56 34.58 14.95
C ASN A 29 8.94 34.85 14.31
N ARG A 30 10.03 34.41 14.97
CA ARG A 30 11.36 34.55 14.38
C ARG A 30 11.57 33.52 13.26
N PRO A 31 12.15 33.91 12.11
CA PRO A 31 12.31 33.01 10.97
C PRO A 31 13.10 31.72 11.26
N ASP A 32 14.08 31.78 12.16
CA ASP A 32 14.85 30.62 12.60
C ASP A 32 13.98 29.62 13.39
N VAL A 33 13.16 30.13 14.31
CA VAL A 33 12.26 29.31 15.12
C VAL A 33 11.14 28.70 14.28
N ILE A 34 10.56 29.45 13.34
CA ILE A 34 9.54 28.94 12.41
C ILE A 34 10.08 27.73 11.63
N ARG A 35 11.28 27.85 11.07
CA ARG A 35 11.93 26.75 10.32
C ARG A 35 12.15 25.52 11.20
N ILE A 36 12.63 25.71 12.42
CA ILE A 36 12.85 24.62 13.38
C ILE A 36 11.53 23.93 13.74
N LEU A 37 10.46 24.68 14.00
CA LEU A 37 9.16 24.13 14.35
C LEU A 37 8.53 23.33 13.21
N PHE A 38 8.66 23.81 11.96
CA PHE A 38 8.23 23.05 10.79
C PHE A 38 9.08 21.79 10.58
N ALA A 39 10.40 21.88 10.69
CA ALA A 39 11.29 20.73 10.58
C ALA A 39 10.96 19.65 11.62
N LEU A 40 10.76 20.04 12.88
CA LEU A 40 10.34 19.14 13.95
C LEU A 40 8.97 18.50 13.68
N ALA A 41 8.01 19.27 13.14
CA ALA A 41 6.70 18.74 12.77
C ALA A 41 6.79 17.73 11.62
N GLU A 42 7.68 17.95 10.65
CA GLU A 42 7.93 17.02 9.52
C GLU A 42 8.66 15.76 9.96
N GLU A 43 9.69 15.86 10.80
CA GLU A 43 10.38 14.71 11.37
C GLU A 43 9.44 13.86 12.21
N LEU A 44 8.65 14.50 13.09
CA LEU A 44 7.66 13.79 13.90
C LEU A 44 6.57 13.16 13.03
N SER A 45 6.13 13.84 11.97
CA SER A 45 5.20 13.25 10.99
C SER A 45 5.80 12.05 10.29
N SER A 46 7.10 12.07 9.98
CA SER A 46 7.81 10.96 9.35
C SER A 46 7.95 9.77 10.29
N LEU A 47 8.07 10.02 11.59
CA LEU A 47 8.08 9.01 12.66
C LEU A 47 6.68 8.43 12.94
N GLU A 48 5.63 9.26 13.00
CA GLU A 48 4.23 8.81 13.16
C GLU A 48 3.74 8.03 11.93
N ASN A 49 4.14 8.48 10.73
CA ASN A 49 3.96 7.73 9.49
C ASN A 49 4.99 6.59 9.34
N GLY A 50 5.59 6.16 10.46
CA GLY A 50 6.70 5.24 10.61
C GLY A 50 6.82 4.31 9.42
N SER A 51 7.89 4.50 8.67
CA SER A 51 8.29 3.58 7.61
C SER A 51 7.11 3.08 6.75
N LYS A 52 6.60 3.91 5.84
CA LYS A 52 6.33 3.39 4.49
C LYS A 52 7.66 3.07 3.78
N SER A 53 8.60 2.44 4.50
CA SER A 53 9.56 1.52 3.91
C SER A 53 8.71 0.69 2.97
N LYS A 54 9.04 0.74 1.69
CA LYS A 54 8.40 -0.11 0.69
C LYS A 54 8.54 -1.52 1.25
N LEU A 55 7.48 -2.08 1.85
CA LEU A 55 7.53 -3.44 2.39
C LEU A 55 8.16 -4.29 1.30
N THR A 56 9.21 -5.01 1.66
CA THR A 56 9.88 -5.84 0.68
C THR A 56 8.85 -6.81 0.10
N PRO A 57 9.06 -7.32 -1.13
CA PRO A 57 8.22 -8.38 -1.67
C PRO A 57 7.97 -9.52 -0.67
N GLU A 58 8.96 -9.83 0.16
CA GLU A 58 8.86 -10.88 1.18
C GLU A 58 7.96 -10.47 2.37
N ASP A 59 8.10 -9.25 2.89
CA ASP A 59 7.23 -8.75 3.97
C ASP A 59 5.75 -8.75 3.55
N ARG A 60 5.48 -8.44 2.27
CA ARG A 60 4.11 -8.48 1.71
C ARG A 60 3.59 -9.91 1.60
N ARG A 61 4.42 -10.89 1.24
CA ARG A 61 4.05 -12.31 1.22
C ARG A 61 3.71 -12.81 2.62
N GLN A 62 4.56 -12.51 3.60
CA GLN A 62 4.33 -12.92 4.98
C GLN A 62 3.04 -12.31 5.55
N LYS A 63 2.78 -11.03 5.25
CA LYS A 63 1.53 -10.38 5.64
C LYS A 63 0.30 -11.04 5.02
N ASN A 64 0.37 -11.44 3.75
CA ASN A 64 -0.73 -12.14 3.10
C ASN A 64 -1.01 -13.50 3.77
N ILE A 65 0.05 -14.27 4.07
CA ILE A 65 -0.07 -15.56 4.77
C ILE A 65 -0.71 -15.38 6.15
N MET A 66 -0.27 -14.38 6.93
CA MET A 66 -0.86 -14.06 8.24
C MET A 66 -2.34 -13.67 8.14
N GLN A 67 -2.78 -13.12 7.01
CA GLN A 67 -4.18 -12.77 6.74
C GLN A 67 -4.98 -13.93 6.14
N GLY A 68 -4.41 -15.14 6.01
CA GLY A 68 -5.05 -16.29 5.39
C GLY A 68 -5.26 -16.14 3.88
N ARG A 69 -4.51 -15.23 3.23
CA ARG A 69 -4.55 -14.98 1.79
C ARG A 69 -3.41 -15.72 1.09
N PRO A 70 -3.54 -16.02 -0.22
CA PRO A 70 -2.44 -16.56 -1.00
C PRO A 70 -1.19 -15.66 -0.92
N PRO A 71 0.03 -16.23 -0.83
CA PRO A 71 1.26 -15.45 -0.63
C PRO A 71 1.44 -14.31 -1.64
N ARG A 72 1.13 -14.54 -2.92
CA ARG A 72 1.25 -13.54 -4.00
C ARG A 72 -0.05 -12.78 -4.27
N SER A 73 -0.96 -12.72 -3.30
CA SER A 73 -2.18 -11.92 -3.40
C SER A 73 -1.84 -10.43 -3.64
N HIS A 74 -2.51 -9.81 -4.63
CA HIS A 74 -2.30 -8.41 -5.05
C HIS A 74 -0.90 -8.08 -5.61
N PHE A 75 -0.08 -9.08 -5.94
CA PHE A 75 1.17 -8.83 -6.65
C PHE A 75 0.90 -8.51 -8.13
N PRO A 76 1.67 -7.60 -8.76
CA PRO A 76 1.59 -7.39 -10.21
C PRO A 76 1.98 -8.68 -10.96
N TRP A 77 1.47 -8.85 -12.17
CA TRP A 77 1.88 -9.94 -13.07
C TRP A 77 3.00 -9.45 -13.98
N SER A 78 4.18 -10.06 -13.87
CA SER A 78 5.25 -9.85 -14.85
C SER A 78 4.94 -10.57 -16.17
N ASP A 79 5.54 -10.12 -17.27
CA ASP A 79 5.32 -10.76 -18.57
C ASP A 79 5.88 -12.19 -18.63
N GLN A 80 6.94 -12.47 -17.86
CA GLN A 80 7.47 -13.82 -17.68
C GLN A 80 6.46 -14.73 -16.97
N GLU A 81 5.83 -14.27 -15.88
CA GLU A 81 4.79 -15.05 -15.20
C GLU A 81 3.59 -15.31 -16.11
N LYS A 82 3.18 -14.33 -16.94
CA LYS A 82 2.07 -14.52 -17.88
C LYS A 82 2.39 -15.57 -18.94
N ALA A 83 3.62 -15.54 -19.48
CA ALA A 83 4.07 -16.54 -20.45
C ALA A 83 4.15 -17.94 -19.83
N ALA A 84 4.69 -18.04 -18.61
CA ALA A 84 4.71 -19.28 -17.85
C ALA A 84 3.29 -19.81 -17.60
N LEU A 85 2.37 -18.95 -17.16
CA LEU A 85 0.96 -19.32 -16.92
C LEU A 85 0.31 -19.86 -18.20
N ALA A 86 0.51 -19.21 -19.34
CA ALA A 86 -0.02 -19.66 -20.62
C ALA A 86 0.55 -21.02 -21.04
N SER A 87 1.84 -21.28 -20.78
CA SER A 87 2.49 -22.55 -21.07
C SER A 87 1.98 -23.66 -20.16
N GLU A 88 1.94 -23.42 -18.84
CA GLU A 88 1.45 -24.38 -17.85
C GLU A 88 -0.02 -24.70 -18.07
N PHE A 89 -0.86 -23.72 -18.43
CA PHE A 89 -2.27 -23.98 -18.72
C PHE A 89 -2.48 -24.91 -19.92
N LYS A 90 -1.60 -24.84 -20.94
CA LYS A 90 -1.65 -25.78 -22.08
C LYS A 90 -1.30 -27.21 -21.68
N ASN A 91 -0.42 -27.38 -20.68
CA ASN A 91 -0.01 -28.68 -20.18
C ASN A 91 -1.01 -29.24 -19.15
N ASN A 92 -1.49 -28.40 -18.24
CA ASN A 92 -2.46 -28.71 -17.22
C ASN A 92 -3.51 -27.59 -17.11
N PRO A 93 -4.71 -27.78 -17.70
CA PRO A 93 -5.75 -26.76 -17.72
C PRO A 93 -6.48 -26.58 -16.38
N ARG A 94 -6.06 -27.25 -15.30
CA ARG A 94 -6.69 -27.13 -13.98
C ARG A 94 -6.31 -25.84 -13.27
N ILE A 95 -7.26 -24.92 -13.18
CA ILE A 95 -7.10 -23.61 -12.51
C ILE A 95 -6.69 -23.73 -11.04
N LYS A 96 -7.16 -24.76 -10.31
CA LYS A 96 -6.78 -24.98 -8.90
C LYS A 96 -5.29 -25.31 -8.77
N ASP A 97 -4.78 -26.21 -9.61
CA ASP A 97 -3.37 -26.60 -9.63
C ASP A 97 -2.47 -25.40 -9.99
N LEU A 98 -2.91 -24.57 -10.95
CA LEU A 98 -2.23 -23.33 -11.30
C LEU A 98 -2.27 -22.29 -10.17
N ALA A 99 -3.35 -22.21 -9.41
CA ALA A 99 -3.47 -21.30 -8.28
C ALA A 99 -2.46 -21.64 -7.18
N GLU A 100 -2.29 -22.93 -6.88
CA GLU A 100 -1.27 -23.42 -5.96
C GLU A 100 0.15 -23.14 -6.47
N LEU A 101 0.42 -23.48 -7.74
CA LEU A 101 1.74 -23.29 -8.36
C LEU A 101 2.19 -21.82 -8.37
N PHE A 102 1.28 -20.90 -8.68
CA PHE A 102 1.57 -19.47 -8.74
C PHE A 102 1.33 -18.75 -7.40
N GLU A 103 0.99 -19.47 -6.33
CA GLU A 103 0.68 -18.94 -5.00
C GLU A 103 -0.36 -17.80 -5.03
N ARG A 104 -1.37 -17.93 -5.90
CA ARG A 104 -2.44 -16.93 -6.12
C ARG A 104 -3.81 -17.58 -5.95
N SER A 105 -4.86 -16.76 -5.86
CA SER A 105 -6.22 -17.31 -5.78
C SER A 105 -6.69 -17.88 -7.13
N PRO A 106 -7.57 -18.88 -7.14
CA PRO A 106 -8.18 -19.41 -8.37
C PRO A 106 -8.81 -18.33 -9.25
N LEU A 107 -9.51 -17.37 -8.63
CA LEU A 107 -10.09 -16.23 -9.34
C LEU A 107 -9.01 -15.36 -10.01
N ALA A 108 -7.87 -15.11 -9.36
CA ALA A 108 -6.79 -14.31 -9.96
C ALA A 108 -6.16 -15.02 -11.15
N ILE A 109 -6.06 -16.36 -11.11
CA ILE A 109 -5.63 -17.18 -12.26
C ILE A 109 -6.66 -17.08 -13.39
N ALA A 110 -7.94 -17.31 -13.11
CA ALA A 110 -9.01 -17.25 -14.11
C ALA A 110 -9.06 -15.89 -14.81
N VAL A 111 -9.03 -14.78 -14.06
CA VAL A 111 -8.98 -13.43 -14.64
C VAL A 111 -7.77 -13.25 -15.55
N GLN A 112 -6.61 -13.79 -15.16
CA GLN A 112 -5.40 -13.65 -15.96
C GLN A 112 -5.45 -14.50 -17.24
N LEU A 113 -6.02 -15.71 -17.18
CA LEU A 113 -6.22 -16.57 -18.34
C LEU A 113 -7.24 -15.97 -19.32
N GLN A 114 -8.31 -15.37 -18.83
CA GLN A 114 -9.30 -14.64 -19.64
C GLN A 114 -8.65 -13.45 -20.36
N LYS A 115 -7.80 -12.67 -19.69
CA LYS A 115 -7.00 -11.60 -20.32
C LYS A 115 -6.03 -12.09 -21.38
N LEU A 116 -5.56 -13.34 -21.26
CA LEU A 116 -4.73 -14.01 -22.25
C LEU A 116 -5.55 -14.69 -23.36
N MET A 117 -6.88 -14.55 -23.34
CA MET A 117 -7.83 -15.17 -24.27
C MET A 117 -7.75 -16.71 -24.28
N LEU A 118 -7.37 -17.31 -23.14
CA LEU A 118 -7.23 -18.77 -22.99
C LEU A 118 -8.48 -19.45 -22.44
N ILE A 119 -9.35 -18.68 -21.77
CA ILE A 119 -10.67 -19.14 -21.29
C ILE A 119 -11.72 -18.09 -21.64
N SER A 120 -12.97 -18.54 -21.69
CA SER A 120 -14.16 -17.73 -21.95
C SER A 120 -14.63 -16.93 -20.73
N GLU A 121 -15.53 -15.95 -20.93
CA GLU A 121 -16.12 -15.19 -19.81
C GLU A 121 -17.02 -16.08 -18.95
N GLU A 122 -17.71 -17.04 -19.58
CA GLU A 122 -18.57 -18.02 -18.91
C GLU A 122 -17.76 -18.89 -17.94
N GLU A 123 -16.57 -19.33 -18.35
CA GLU A 123 -15.64 -20.07 -17.49
C GLU A 123 -15.11 -19.21 -16.34
N LEU A 124 -14.86 -17.91 -16.57
CA LEU A 124 -14.44 -16.98 -15.53
C LEU A 124 -15.54 -16.74 -14.48
N ASP A 125 -16.79 -16.59 -14.91
CA ASP A 125 -17.93 -16.35 -14.03
C ASP A 125 -18.19 -17.51 -13.06
N ALA A 126 -17.84 -18.74 -13.44
CA ALA A 126 -17.88 -19.89 -12.54
C ALA A 126 -16.98 -19.72 -11.29
N TYR A 127 -15.94 -18.88 -11.37
CA TYR A 127 -15.03 -18.57 -10.25
C TYR A 127 -15.35 -17.26 -9.54
N ARG A 128 -16.18 -16.37 -10.12
CA ARG A 128 -16.65 -15.17 -9.42
C ARG A 128 -17.76 -15.49 -8.41
N ASN A 129 -18.51 -16.54 -8.67
CA ASN A 129 -19.68 -16.95 -7.88
C ASN A 129 -19.38 -18.05 -6.84
N GLN A 130 -18.10 -18.39 -6.63
CA GLN A 130 -17.60 -19.30 -5.59
C GLN A 130 -17.00 -18.53 -4.42
#